data_AF-A0AAN1H4Z3-F1
#
_entry.id   AF-A0AAN1H4Z3-F1
#
_cell.length_a   1.000
_cell.length_b   1.000
_cell.length_c   1.000
_cell.angle_alpha   90.00
_cell.angle_beta   90.00
_cell.angle_gamma   90.00
#
_symmetry.space_group_name_H-M   'P 1'
#
loop_
_entity.id
_entity.type
_entity.pdbx_description
1 polymer ?
#
loop_
_entity_poly.entity_id
_entity_poly.type
_entity_poly.pdbx_seq_one_letter_code
_entity_poly.pdbx_strand_id
1 'polypeptide(L)'
;MNTGAFIHDLLDWIDNNLDSRLDIETVSRRAGYSKWHLQRLFKEHTGSPLAEYIRAQKLQKSVERLAHSDEPILNVAIALGFDSQQSFNRSFKRQYGQAPGAWRRSIGCRGSRQMSQ
;
A
#
# COMPACT_ATOMS: atom_id res chain seq x y z
N MET A 1 -16.18 17.40 -18.28
CA MET A 1 -15.27 16.29 -17.90
C MET A 1 -15.83 15.64 -16.65
N ASN A 2 -16.11 14.34 -16.67
CA ASN A 2 -16.57 13.62 -15.49
C ASN A 2 -15.37 13.33 -14.59
N THR A 3 -15.11 14.21 -13.62
CA THR A 3 -14.00 14.09 -12.67
C THR A 3 -13.97 12.72 -11.98
N GLY A 4 -15.15 12.13 -11.70
CA GLY A 4 -15.23 10.80 -11.10
C GLY A 4 -14.68 9.67 -11.96
N ALA A 5 -14.94 9.68 -13.27
CA ALA A 5 -14.41 8.66 -14.18
C ALA A 5 -12.88 8.76 -14.28
N PHE A 6 -12.35 9.99 -14.29
CA PHE A 6 -10.91 10.23 -14.26
C PHE A 6 -10.25 9.74 -12.97
N ILE A 7 -10.86 10.00 -11.81
CA ILE A 7 -10.33 9.52 -10.53
C ILE A 7 -10.33 8.00 -10.46
N HIS A 8 -11.36 7.32 -10.99
CA HIS A 8 -11.37 5.85 -11.05
C HIS A 8 -10.27 5.27 -11.96
N ASP A 9 -10.06 5.83 -13.16
CA ASP A 9 -8.95 5.41 -14.03
C ASP A 9 -7.59 5.61 -13.34
N LEU A 10 -7.43 6.73 -12.65
CA LEU A 10 -6.22 7.03 -11.90
C LEU A 10 -5.99 6.02 -10.76
N LEU A 11 -7.05 5.67 -10.03
CA LEU A 11 -7.01 4.67 -8.94
C LEU A 11 -6.61 3.29 -9.46
N ASP A 12 -7.21 2.85 -10.56
CA ASP A 12 -6.89 1.57 -11.20
C ASP A 12 -5.43 1.53 -11.65
N TRP A 13 -4.96 2.61 -12.28
CA TRP A 13 -3.57 2.69 -12.67
C TRP A 13 -2.62 2.70 -11.48
N ILE A 14 -2.95 3.43 -10.41
CA ILE A 14 -2.17 3.41 -9.17
C ILE A 14 -2.05 1.97 -8.68
N ASP A 15 -3.17 1.24 -8.58
CA ASP A 15 -3.20 -0.13 -8.06
C ASP A 15 -2.31 -1.10 -8.86
N ASN A 16 -2.40 -0.99 -10.19
CA ASN A 16 -1.58 -1.75 -11.13
C ASN A 16 -0.08 -1.40 -11.07
N ASN A 17 0.28 -0.18 -10.65
CA ASN A 17 1.66 0.31 -10.62
C ASN A 17 2.27 0.41 -9.21
N LEU A 18 1.63 -0.18 -8.18
CA LEU A 18 2.11 -0.17 -6.78
C LEU A 18 3.43 -0.94 -6.55
N ASP A 19 3.86 -1.75 -7.51
CA ASP A 19 5.02 -2.65 -7.42
C ASP A 19 6.37 -1.92 -7.50
N SER A 20 6.39 -0.74 -8.11
CA SER A 20 7.58 0.07 -8.23
C SER A 20 7.47 1.31 -7.35
N ARG A 21 8.55 2.10 -7.21
CA ARG A 21 8.58 3.39 -6.48
C ARG A 21 7.58 4.40 -7.05
N LEU A 22 6.29 4.15 -6.84
CA LEU A 22 5.19 5.00 -7.27
C LEU A 22 5.18 6.19 -6.31
N ASP A 23 5.84 7.24 -6.78
CA ASP A 23 5.87 8.53 -6.12
C ASP A 23 4.69 9.38 -6.59
N ILE A 24 4.25 10.28 -5.72
CA ILE A 24 3.20 11.26 -6.01
C ILE A 24 3.60 12.12 -7.23
N GLU A 25 4.89 12.33 -7.49
CA GLU A 25 5.41 12.96 -8.72
C GLU A 25 5.00 12.24 -9.99
N THR A 26 5.16 10.92 -10.01
CA THR A 26 4.84 10.13 -11.19
C THR A 26 3.34 10.18 -11.46
N VAL A 27 2.53 10.09 -10.40
CA VAL A 27 1.06 10.18 -10.51
C VAL A 27 0.63 11.57 -11.00
N SER A 28 1.20 12.63 -10.44
CA SER A 28 0.87 14.02 -10.84
C SER A 28 1.30 14.33 -12.27
N ARG A 29 2.49 13.87 -12.68
CA ARG A 29 2.96 14.01 -14.06
C ARG A 29 2.04 13.28 -15.06
N ARG A 30 1.58 12.07 -14.72
CA ARG A 30 0.64 11.32 -15.57
C ARG A 30 -0.74 11.97 -15.64
N ALA A 31 -1.22 12.46 -14.50
CA ALA A 31 -2.50 13.15 -14.40
C ALA A 31 -2.51 14.51 -15.12
N GLY A 32 -1.35 15.09 -15.43
CA GLY A 32 -1.24 16.43 -16.00
C GLY A 32 -1.58 17.56 -15.01
N TYR A 33 -1.69 17.23 -13.72
CA TYR A 33 -2.05 18.16 -12.65
C TYR A 33 -0.90 18.31 -11.66
N SER A 34 -0.76 19.50 -11.07
CA SER A 34 0.16 19.72 -9.95
C SER A 34 -0.17 18.79 -8.77
N LYS A 35 0.84 18.33 -8.03
CA LYS A 35 0.67 17.47 -6.82
C LYS A 35 -0.46 17.94 -5.91
N TRP A 36 -0.48 19.23 -5.61
CA TRP A 36 -1.48 19.83 -4.73
C TRP A 36 -2.90 19.74 -5.29
N HIS A 37 -3.07 20.03 -6.59
CA HIS A 37 -4.36 19.98 -7.26
C HIS A 37 -4.88 18.53 -7.32
N LEU A 38 -4.00 17.58 -7.66
CA LEU A 38 -4.34 16.16 -7.68
C LEU A 38 -4.75 15.64 -6.30
N GLN A 39 -3.97 15.96 -5.26
CA GLN A 39 -4.28 15.55 -3.89
C GLN A 39 -5.61 16.11 -3.41
N ARG A 40 -5.92 17.37 -3.78
CA ARG A 40 -7.18 18.02 -3.45
C ARG A 40 -8.35 17.33 -4.14
N LEU A 41 -8.32 17.19 -5.46
CA LEU A 41 -9.36 16.51 -6.24
C LEU A 41 -9.59 15.09 -5.74
N PHE A 42 -8.50 14.36 -5.49
CA PHE A 42 -8.56 13.01 -4.99
C PHE A 42 -9.23 12.94 -3.62
N LYS A 43 -8.84 13.81 -2.68
CA LYS A 43 -9.45 13.88 -1.34
C LYS A 43 -10.92 14.29 -1.41
N GLU A 44 -11.29 15.19 -2.31
CA GLU A 44 -12.68 15.61 -2.52
C GLU A 44 -13.55 14.44 -3.04
N HIS A 45 -12.99 13.52 -3.82
CA HIS A 45 -13.71 12.34 -4.33
C HIS A 45 -13.68 11.11 -3.41
N THR A 46 -12.52 10.75 -2.87
CA THR A 46 -12.34 9.52 -2.06
C THR A 46 -12.41 9.77 -0.55
N GLY A 47 -12.45 11.03 -0.11
CA GLY A 47 -12.44 11.41 1.30
C GLY A 47 -11.07 11.27 1.99
N SER A 48 -10.07 10.68 1.33
CA SER A 48 -8.76 10.39 1.92
C SER A 48 -7.61 10.97 1.09
N PRO A 49 -6.47 11.32 1.69
CA PRO A 49 -5.30 11.76 0.95
C PRO A 49 -4.77 10.64 0.04
N LEU A 50 -4.42 10.99 -1.20
CA LEU A 50 -3.78 10.08 -2.15
C LEU A 50 -2.58 9.32 -1.55
N ALA A 51 -1.76 10.02 -0.75
CA ALA A 51 -0.60 9.44 -0.11
C ALA A 51 -0.98 8.35 0.93
N GLU A 52 -2.09 8.51 1.64
CA GLU A 52 -2.57 7.51 2.58
C GLU A 52 -3.19 6.31 1.85
N TYR A 53 -3.93 6.56 0.78
CA TYR A 53 -4.47 5.50 -0.07
C TYR A 53 -3.37 4.61 -0.66
N ILE A 54 -2.34 5.22 -1.27
CA ILE A 54 -1.19 4.48 -1.81
C ILE A 54 -0.48 3.67 -0.70
N ARG A 55 -0.31 4.26 0.49
CA ARG A 55 0.29 3.55 1.63
C ARG A 55 -0.58 2.37 2.07
N ALA A 56 -1.89 2.54 2.16
CA ALA A 56 -2.80 1.46 2.54
C ALA A 56 -2.74 0.30 1.54
N GLN A 57 -2.77 0.58 0.24
CA GLN A 57 -2.65 -0.47 -0.79
C GLN A 57 -1.28 -1.16 -0.75
N LYS A 58 -0.18 -0.42 -0.57
CA LYS A 58 1.16 -1.01 -0.40
C LYS A 58 1.23 -1.92 0.82
N LEU A 59 0.62 -1.50 1.92
CA LEU A 59 0.52 -2.30 3.13
C LEU A 59 -0.29 -3.58 2.88
N GLN A 60 -1.38 -3.52 2.13
CA GLN A 60 -2.15 -4.70 1.75
C GLN A 60 -1.34 -5.67 0.88
N LYS A 61 -0.67 -5.19 -0.18
CA LYS A 61 0.25 -6.04 -0.97
C LYS A 61 1.36 -6.66 -0.12
N SER A 62 1.84 -5.93 0.90
CA SER A 62 2.85 -6.46 1.81
C SER A 62 2.34 -7.66 2.61
N VAL A 63 1.09 -7.64 3.04
CA VAL A 63 0.44 -8.75 3.76
C VAL A 63 0.40 -9.99 2.87
N GLU A 64 -0.04 -9.84 1.61
CA GLU A 64 -0.11 -10.93 0.63
C GLU A 64 1.28 -11.52 0.35
N ARG A 65 2.29 -10.66 0.14
CA ARG A 65 3.68 -11.12 -0.07
C ARG A 65 4.26 -11.80 1.17
N LEU A 66 3.99 -11.29 2.38
CA LEU A 66 4.44 -11.92 3.62
C LEU A 66 3.75 -13.27 3.86
N ALA A 67 2.54 -13.48 3.32
CA ALA A 67 1.80 -14.74 3.41
C ALA A 67 2.28 -15.78 2.41
N HIS A 68 2.57 -15.37 1.17
CA HIS A 68 2.93 -16.27 0.08
C HIS A 68 4.44 -16.44 -0.08
N SER A 69 5.26 -15.62 0.57
CA SER A 69 6.72 -15.65 0.44
C SER A 69 7.42 -15.51 1.78
N ASP A 70 8.53 -16.22 1.93
CA ASP A 70 9.42 -16.11 3.10
C ASP A 70 10.46 -14.98 2.95
N GLU A 71 10.29 -14.11 1.94
CA GLU A 71 11.20 -13.01 1.63
C GLU A 71 11.46 -12.12 2.87
N PRO A 72 12.69 -11.67 3.14
CA PRO A 72 12.96 -10.84 4.31
C PRO A 72 12.13 -9.55 4.28
N ILE A 73 11.62 -9.13 5.44
CA ILE A 73 10.76 -7.95 5.60
C ILE A 73 11.41 -6.70 4.98
N LEU A 74 12.74 -6.61 5.04
CA LEU A 74 13.50 -5.53 4.40
C LEU A 74 13.30 -5.52 2.87
N ASN A 75 13.38 -6.67 2.20
CA ASN A 75 13.16 -6.75 0.75
C ASN A 75 11.71 -6.40 0.39
N VAL A 76 10.73 -6.87 1.19
CA VAL A 76 9.32 -6.50 1.00
C VAL A 76 9.15 -4.97 1.13
N ALA A 77 9.79 -4.36 2.12
CA ALA A 77 9.76 -2.91 2.32
C ALA A 77 10.39 -2.17 1.12
N ILE A 78 11.56 -2.61 0.66
CA ILE A 78 12.26 -2.00 -0.50
C ILE A 78 11.42 -2.14 -1.77
N ALA A 79 10.86 -3.32 -2.03
CA ALA A 79 10.02 -3.59 -3.19
C ALA A 79 8.79 -2.68 -3.21
N LEU A 80 8.19 -2.38 -2.05
CA LEU A 80 7.05 -1.46 -1.94
C LEU A 80 7.46 0.03 -1.95
N GLY A 81 8.75 0.32 -2.11
CA GLY A 81 9.29 1.68 -2.16
C GLY A 81 9.38 2.37 -0.80
N PHE A 82 9.48 1.62 0.30
CA PHE A 82 9.85 2.20 1.59
C PHE A 82 11.37 2.38 1.67
N ASP A 83 11.77 3.53 2.21
CA ASP A 83 13.19 3.89 2.36
C ASP A 83 13.92 3.02 3.39
N SER A 84 13.18 2.55 4.40
CA SER A 84 13.75 1.75 5.50
C SER A 84 12.72 0.82 6.12
N GLN A 85 13.19 -0.31 6.65
CA GLN A 85 12.36 -1.27 7.36
C GLN A 85 11.64 -0.65 8.58
N GLN A 86 12.27 0.28 9.31
CA GLN A 86 11.61 0.93 10.46
C GLN A 86 10.41 1.78 10.03
N SER A 87 10.52 2.50 8.91
CA SER A 87 9.42 3.30 8.35
C SER A 87 8.25 2.40 7.94
N PHE A 88 8.54 1.30 7.24
CA PHE A 88 7.56 0.28 6.90
C PHE A 88 6.88 -0.30 8.15
N ASN A 89 7.67 -0.70 9.15
CA ASN A 89 7.17 -1.34 10.36
C ASN A 89 6.24 -0.40 11.16
N ARG A 90 6.56 0.90 11.24
CA ARG A 90 5.67 1.91 11.85
C ARG A 90 4.35 2.07 11.10
N SER A 91 4.40 2.17 9.77
CA SER A 91 3.19 2.29 8.93
C SER A 91 2.33 1.03 9.02
N PHE A 92 2.94 -0.14 8.94
CA PHE A 92 2.25 -1.43 9.04
C PHE A 92 1.60 -1.59 10.41
N LYS A 93 2.32 -1.30 11.50
CA LYS A 93 1.76 -1.36 12.86
C LYS A 93 0.62 -0.36 13.06
N ARG A 94 0.68 0.83 12.45
CA ARG A 94 -0.44 1.79 12.51
C ARG A 94 -1.69 1.26 11.83
N GLN A 95 -1.56 0.54 10.72
CA GLN A 95 -2.69 0.03 9.95
C GLN A 95 -3.26 -1.27 10.52
N TYR A 96 -2.40 -2.21 10.92
CA TYR A 96 -2.79 -3.56 11.32
C TYR A 96 -2.63 -3.84 12.82
N GLY A 97 -2.17 -2.87 13.61
CA GLY A 97 -1.96 -3.00 15.06
C GLY A 97 -0.71 -3.80 15.47
N GLN A 98 -0.10 -4.54 14.56
CA GLN A 98 1.06 -5.40 14.83
C GLN A 98 2.18 -5.21 13.81
N ALA A 99 3.41 -5.56 14.16
CA ALA A 99 4.55 -5.53 13.23
C ALA A 99 4.43 -6.62 12.15
N PRO A 100 4.95 -6.43 10.93
CA PRO A 100 4.87 -7.40 9.85
C PRO A 100 5.58 -8.72 10.20
N GLY A 101 6.65 -8.67 11.00
CA GLY A 101 7.31 -9.88 11.50
C GLY A 101 6.50 -10.63 12.55
N ALA A 102 5.77 -9.91 13.40
CA ALA A 102 4.82 -10.54 14.32
C ALA A 102 3.62 -11.12 13.56
N TRP A 103 3.18 -10.44 12.49
CA TRP A 103 2.17 -10.92 11.56
C TRP A 103 2.57 -12.21 10.86
N ARG A 104 3.77 -12.26 10.26
CA ARG A 104 4.35 -13.48 9.67
C ARG A 104 4.40 -14.65 10.68
N ARG A 105 4.82 -14.41 11.92
CA ARG A 105 4.79 -15.47 12.95
C ARG A 105 3.36 -15.93 13.28
N SER A 106 2.39 -15.01 13.27
CA SER A 106 0.98 -15.34 13.53
C SER A 106 0.36 -16.20 12.44
N ILE A 107 0.67 -15.96 11.16
CA ILE A 107 0.21 -16.80 10.05
C ILE A 107 0.93 -18.15 10.01
N GLY A 108 2.25 -18.19 10.24
CA GLY A 108 3.00 -19.46 10.29
C GLY A 108 2.55 -20.39 11.43
N CYS A 109 2.12 -19.82 12.57
CA CYS A 109 1.61 -20.60 13.69
C CYS A 109 0.13 -21.03 13.53
N ARG A 110 -0.62 -20.41 12.60
CA ARG A 110 -2.02 -20.81 12.30
C ARG A 110 -2.13 -22.07 11.45
N GLY A 111 -1.05 -22.50 10.79
CA GLY A 111 -1.03 -23.72 9.97
C GLY A 111 -1.14 -25.04 10.74
N SER A 112 -1.04 -25.04 12.07
CA SER A 112 -1.03 -26.26 12.89
C SER A 112 -2.18 -26.38 13.91
N ARG A 113 -3.20 -25.52 13.83
CA ARG A 113 -4.29 -25.55 14.83
C ARG A 113 -5.62 -25.01 14.30
N GLN A 114 -6.24 -25.64 13.29
CA GLN A 114 -7.71 -25.78 13.17
C GLN A 114 -8.10 -26.69 11.97
N MET A 115 -8.22 -28.00 12.20
CA MET A 115 -9.16 -28.89 11.51
C MET A 115 -9.54 -29.99 12.51
N SER A 116 -10.45 -29.62 13.41
CA SER A 116 -11.28 -30.49 14.24
C SER A 116 -12.25 -29.58 14.97
N GLN A 117 -13.47 -29.48 14.47
CA GLN A 117 -14.70 -29.95 15.13
C GLN A 117 -15.88 -29.71 14.19
#